data_AF-A0A6N2UNT6-F1
#
_entry.id   AF-A0A6N2UNT6-F1
#
_cell.length_a   1.000
_cell.length_b   1.000
_cell.length_c   1.000
_cell.angle_alpha   90.00
_cell.angle_beta   90.00
_cell.angle_gamma   90.00
#
_symmetry.space_group_name_H-M   'P 1'
#
loop_
_entity.id
_entity.type
_entity.pdbx_description
1 polymer ?
#
loop_
_entity_poly.entity_id
_entity_poly.type
_entity_poly.pdbx_seq_one_letter_code
_entity_poly.pdbx_strand_id
1 'polypeptide(L)'
;MIGAYPEGKDYRAKTWQHSSPLFWGGQMPTASELGRLYSPYQFEVKNANSDFFPITISNILSNDGTRLSPFGGPGAEQVNKIVAAELPFQQPSSLAGFAGCRLTPGWYRSDSKAAVAKRFAYQSGVPGVGIGNAFADPMLPPDKVFSHNEIMGDASLGDFWDHGLMVNDALWDSWFASSLAARPSSIGGTGREELKTVLQQAFSTDASSNRAAGIANRRFVPDLQGKPSEAVVEELSKTDEGYKHASKYLTVAGGFNVNSTSQRAWEATLLGLKKRKLLYSRSGTPSVLNNSQTAFSRFGVASSDKSHVDDYGSVGVTQGIPDGEAMAWSDLRTLSDSQIKSLARNMVQEVKKRGPFLNMSDFVNRRLQSGEMGVKGALQAAIDESSINSTFDELSDMVITPKGGYPNQDAAKGSVYTAAPGYLIQSDVLAVLGNILTTRDDTFTIRAYGELTNREGVVLSRAWCEAVVQRGINYVDPVDSPETPVKKINMKSGALEETELSAVNKAFGRKFNIVSFRWLSPEEV
;
A
#
# COMPACT_ATOMS: atom_id res chain seq x y z
N MET A 1 -8.41 6.17 -40.20
CA MET A 1 -9.39 5.07 -40.01
C MET A 1 -9.06 4.38 -38.70
N ILE A 2 -10.06 4.20 -37.83
CA ILE A 2 -9.97 3.38 -36.63
C ILE A 2 -10.36 1.95 -37.06
N GLY A 3 -9.58 0.94 -36.68
CA GLY A 3 -9.89 -0.44 -37.07
C GLY A 3 -11.01 -0.98 -36.19
N ALA A 4 -12.14 -1.34 -36.81
CA ALA A 4 -13.31 -1.90 -36.14
C ALA A 4 -12.91 -3.05 -35.20
N TYR A 5 -13.45 -3.04 -33.98
CA TYR A 5 -13.37 -4.21 -33.10
C TYR A 5 -14.52 -5.17 -33.47
N PRO A 6 -14.51 -6.43 -32.98
CA PRO A 6 -15.59 -7.38 -33.24
C PRO A 6 -16.84 -7.08 -32.39
N GLU A 7 -18.00 -7.02 -33.03
CA GLU A 7 -19.31 -6.91 -32.35
C GLU A 7 -19.61 -8.13 -31.44
N GLY A 8 -20.24 -7.89 -30.29
CA GLY A 8 -20.80 -8.94 -29.43
C GLY A 8 -19.88 -9.58 -28.38
N LYS A 9 -18.66 -9.08 -28.16
CA LYS A 9 -17.74 -9.57 -27.10
C LYS A 9 -17.80 -8.68 -25.85
N ASP A 10 -17.76 -9.31 -24.66
CA ASP A 10 -17.69 -8.63 -23.37
C ASP A 10 -16.22 -8.44 -22.97
N TYR A 11 -15.77 -7.19 -22.95
CA TYR A 11 -14.38 -6.81 -22.67
C TYR A 11 -14.18 -6.34 -21.22
N ARG A 12 -15.19 -6.47 -20.35
CA ARG A 12 -15.10 -6.13 -18.92
C ARG A 12 -14.11 -7.03 -18.18
N ALA A 13 -13.15 -6.40 -17.51
CA ALA A 13 -12.24 -7.02 -16.54
C ALA A 13 -11.66 -5.96 -15.60
N LYS A 14 -11.01 -6.38 -14.52
CA LYS A 14 -10.32 -5.50 -13.56
C LYS A 14 -9.01 -4.88 -14.09
N THR A 15 -8.79 -4.82 -15.40
CA THR A 15 -7.57 -4.28 -16.03
C THR A 15 -7.35 -2.80 -15.70
N TRP A 16 -8.40 -2.06 -15.35
CA TRP A 16 -8.28 -0.65 -15.00
C TRP A 16 -7.36 -0.37 -13.82
N GLN A 17 -7.22 -1.32 -12.89
CA GLN A 17 -6.30 -1.27 -11.74
C GLN A 17 -4.85 -1.02 -12.18
N HIS A 18 -4.49 -1.60 -13.33
CA HIS A 18 -3.16 -1.52 -13.96
C HIS A 18 -3.05 -0.31 -14.89
N SER A 19 -4.11 0.49 -15.04
CA SER A 19 -4.16 1.66 -15.92
C SER A 19 -4.27 2.98 -15.14
N SER A 20 -3.75 4.06 -15.72
CA SER A 20 -3.83 5.39 -15.13
C SER A 20 -5.18 6.03 -15.46
N PRO A 21 -6.00 6.46 -14.46
CA PRO A 21 -7.27 7.15 -14.72
C PRO A 21 -7.09 8.49 -15.44
N LEU A 22 -5.90 9.11 -15.37
CA LEU A 22 -5.52 10.32 -16.11
C LEU A 22 -5.03 10.06 -17.55
N PHE A 23 -5.35 8.92 -18.16
CA PHE A 23 -4.96 8.67 -19.54
C PHE A 23 -5.85 9.44 -20.54
N TRP A 24 -5.23 10.28 -21.37
CA TRP A 24 -5.86 10.99 -22.47
C TRP A 24 -5.21 10.59 -23.79
N GLY A 25 -5.88 9.75 -24.58
CA GLY A 25 -5.38 9.28 -25.88
C GLY A 25 -6.29 8.23 -26.52
N GLY A 26 -6.01 7.86 -27.77
CA GLY A 26 -6.73 6.79 -28.47
C GLY A 26 -5.91 5.50 -28.57
N GLN A 27 -6.59 4.36 -28.72
CA GLN A 27 -5.92 3.11 -29.10
C GLN A 27 -5.52 3.13 -30.58
N MET A 28 -4.37 2.53 -30.91
CA MET A 28 -3.92 2.45 -32.31
C MET A 28 -4.86 1.56 -33.17
N PRO A 29 -5.07 1.87 -34.47
CA PRO A 29 -6.11 1.22 -35.29
C PRO A 29 -6.01 -0.32 -35.42
N THR A 30 -4.81 -0.87 -35.41
CA THR A 30 -4.50 -2.26 -35.79
C THR A 30 -4.11 -3.16 -34.62
N ALA A 31 -4.50 -2.82 -33.39
CA ALA A 31 -4.16 -3.59 -32.19
C ALA A 31 -4.66 -5.05 -32.26
N SER A 32 -3.88 -5.98 -31.70
CA SER A 32 -4.26 -7.38 -31.49
C SER A 32 -5.43 -7.51 -30.51
N GLU A 33 -6.11 -8.65 -30.48
CA GLU A 33 -7.22 -8.87 -29.52
C GLU A 33 -6.75 -8.71 -28.07
N LEU A 34 -5.55 -9.19 -27.73
CA LEU A 34 -4.95 -9.00 -26.41
C LEU A 34 -4.62 -7.53 -26.13
N GLY A 35 -4.10 -6.79 -27.12
CA GLY A 35 -3.90 -5.34 -27.00
C GLY A 35 -5.20 -4.56 -26.80
N ARG A 36 -6.33 -5.04 -27.34
CA ARG A 36 -7.68 -4.45 -27.14
C ARG A 36 -8.22 -4.76 -25.74
N LEU A 37 -7.98 -5.97 -25.22
CA LEU A 37 -8.32 -6.38 -23.85
C LEU A 37 -7.59 -5.58 -22.75
N TYR A 38 -6.48 -4.93 -23.09
CA TYR A 38 -5.65 -4.13 -22.16
C TYR A 38 -5.77 -2.61 -22.34
N SER A 39 -6.78 -2.15 -23.09
CA SER A 39 -7.05 -0.72 -23.26
C SER A 39 -7.38 -0.06 -21.90
N PRO A 40 -6.85 1.14 -21.60
CA PRO A 40 -7.10 1.81 -20.33
C PRO A 40 -8.53 2.36 -20.27
N TYR A 41 -9.05 2.49 -19.06
CA TYR A 41 -10.34 3.13 -18.84
C TYR A 41 -10.19 4.65 -19.05
N GLN A 42 -11.19 5.27 -19.70
CA GLN A 42 -11.17 6.70 -20.01
C GLN A 42 -12.29 7.42 -19.25
N PHE A 43 -11.91 8.44 -18.47
CA PHE A 43 -12.85 9.32 -17.81
C PHE A 43 -13.11 10.55 -18.68
N GLU A 44 -14.36 11.00 -18.73
CA GLU A 44 -14.78 12.15 -19.49
C GLU A 44 -15.65 13.07 -18.62
N VAL A 45 -15.42 14.38 -18.70
CA VAL A 45 -16.18 15.38 -17.94
C VAL A 45 -17.18 16.06 -18.87
N LYS A 46 -18.46 16.05 -18.49
CA LYS A 46 -19.57 16.66 -19.25
C LYS A 46 -20.43 17.56 -18.38
N ASN A 47 -21.05 18.56 -19.01
CA ASN A 47 -22.09 19.36 -18.40
C ASN A 47 -23.39 18.54 -18.32
N ALA A 48 -24.07 18.58 -17.18
CA ALA A 48 -25.26 17.76 -16.86
C ALA A 48 -26.44 17.94 -17.84
N ASN A 49 -26.49 19.05 -18.58
CA ASN A 49 -27.58 19.42 -19.50
C ASN A 49 -27.17 19.37 -20.97
N SER A 50 -26.27 18.47 -21.38
CA SER A 50 -25.95 18.26 -22.80
C SER A 50 -26.94 17.29 -23.46
N ASP A 51 -27.34 17.55 -24.71
CA ASP A 51 -28.34 16.76 -25.49
C ASP A 51 -27.85 15.36 -25.93
N PHE A 52 -26.94 14.76 -25.16
CA PHE A 52 -26.40 13.41 -25.33
C PHE A 52 -26.67 12.62 -24.04
N PHE A 53 -27.21 11.41 -24.10
CA PHE A 53 -28.03 10.82 -23.03
C PHE A 53 -27.28 10.04 -21.90
N PRO A 54 -26.31 10.60 -21.13
CA PRO A 54 -25.34 9.92 -20.22
C PRO A 54 -24.99 8.40 -20.38
N ILE A 55 -23.79 8.07 -20.93
CA ILE A 55 -23.22 6.72 -21.24
C ILE A 55 -23.00 5.86 -19.99
N THR A 56 -23.50 4.61 -19.99
CA THR A 56 -23.23 3.61 -18.93
C THR A 56 -21.78 3.12 -18.91
N ILE A 57 -21.30 2.60 -17.76
CA ILE A 57 -20.04 1.84 -17.72
C ILE A 57 -20.12 0.59 -18.61
N SER A 58 -21.32 0.01 -18.73
CA SER A 58 -21.67 -0.97 -19.77
C SER A 58 -21.28 -0.47 -21.16
N ASN A 59 -21.65 0.75 -21.58
CA ASN A 59 -21.31 1.29 -22.90
C ASN A 59 -19.85 1.75 -23.05
N ILE A 60 -19.07 1.88 -21.98
CA ILE A 60 -17.61 2.06 -22.05
C ILE A 60 -16.92 0.71 -22.23
N LEU A 61 -17.46 -0.37 -21.65
CA LEU A 61 -16.81 -1.68 -21.55
C LEU A 61 -17.44 -2.79 -22.43
N SER A 62 -18.57 -2.50 -23.08
CA SER A 62 -19.24 -3.32 -24.10
C SER A 62 -19.29 -2.62 -25.46
N ASN A 63 -18.58 -1.51 -25.63
CA ASN A 63 -18.44 -0.88 -26.92
C ASN A 63 -17.68 -1.85 -27.84
N ASP A 64 -18.37 -2.34 -28.87
CA ASP A 64 -17.86 -3.16 -29.97
C ASP A 64 -16.76 -2.50 -30.81
N GLY A 65 -16.22 -1.37 -30.34
CA GLY A 65 -15.12 -0.61 -30.92
C GLY A 65 -15.32 -0.22 -32.38
N THR A 66 -16.56 -0.24 -32.89
CA THR A 66 -16.91 0.41 -34.14
C THR A 66 -17.09 1.92 -33.94
N ARG A 67 -17.28 2.39 -32.69
CA ARG A 67 -17.52 3.81 -32.35
C ARG A 67 -16.75 4.29 -31.11
N LEU A 68 -15.52 4.77 -31.32
CA LEU A 68 -14.91 5.78 -30.44
C LEU A 68 -15.55 7.15 -30.70
N SER A 69 -16.79 7.33 -30.22
CA SER A 69 -17.48 8.62 -30.17
C SER A 69 -18.08 8.82 -28.77
N PRO A 70 -17.57 9.75 -27.95
CA PRO A 70 -17.85 9.78 -26.53
C PRO A 70 -19.15 10.55 -26.26
N PHE A 71 -20.31 9.89 -26.32
CA PHE A 71 -21.62 10.57 -26.34
C PHE A 71 -22.73 9.74 -25.66
N GLY A 72 -23.42 10.33 -24.69
CA GLY A 72 -24.22 9.61 -23.69
C GLY A 72 -25.34 8.66 -24.19
N GLY A 73 -25.61 7.58 -23.43
CA GLY A 73 -26.75 6.64 -23.54
C GLY A 73 -27.16 6.00 -22.18
N PRO A 74 -28.42 6.09 -21.68
CA PRO A 74 -28.73 6.28 -20.24
C PRO A 74 -28.28 5.20 -19.27
N GLY A 75 -27.91 5.65 -18.06
CA GLY A 75 -27.36 4.82 -16.97
C GLY A 75 -25.87 5.07 -16.71
N ALA A 76 -25.34 6.23 -17.12
CA ALA A 76 -24.05 6.73 -16.62
C ALA A 76 -24.01 6.85 -15.11
N GLU A 77 -22.82 6.63 -14.56
CA GLU A 77 -22.49 7.13 -13.23
C GLU A 77 -22.36 8.64 -13.27
N GLN A 78 -23.30 9.33 -12.63
CA GLN A 78 -23.33 10.79 -12.58
C GLN A 78 -22.37 11.30 -11.50
N VAL A 79 -21.06 11.17 -11.72
CA VAL A 79 -20.06 11.68 -10.78
C VAL A 79 -19.87 13.20 -10.95
N ASN A 80 -19.94 13.94 -9.85
CA ASN A 80 -19.69 15.38 -9.79
C ASN A 80 -18.21 15.73 -9.54
N LYS A 81 -17.39 14.76 -9.12
CA LYS A 81 -15.94 14.87 -8.97
C LYS A 81 -15.27 13.50 -9.11
N ILE A 82 -14.02 13.49 -9.54
CA ILE A 82 -13.12 12.34 -9.43
C ILE A 82 -11.74 12.83 -8.95
N VAL A 83 -11.09 12.07 -8.06
CA VAL A 83 -9.68 12.30 -7.70
C VAL A 83 -8.82 11.41 -8.58
N ALA A 84 -8.18 12.02 -9.58
CA ALA A 84 -7.49 11.30 -10.64
C ALA A 84 -5.96 11.18 -10.43
N ALA A 85 -5.39 12.00 -9.53
CA ALA A 85 -4.05 11.83 -8.95
C ALA A 85 -3.94 12.61 -7.63
N GLU A 86 -3.06 12.17 -6.73
CA GLU A 86 -2.69 12.92 -5.53
C GLU A 86 -1.27 13.52 -5.66
N LEU A 87 -1.13 14.77 -5.20
CA LEU A 87 0.14 15.37 -4.80
C LEU A 87 0.13 15.46 -3.25
N PRO A 88 0.99 14.71 -2.53
CA PRO A 88 0.94 14.67 -1.07
C PRO A 88 1.12 16.05 -0.43
N PHE A 89 0.06 16.55 0.21
CA PHE A 89 0.11 17.79 0.99
C PHE A 89 0.85 17.61 2.33
N GLN A 90 0.80 16.41 2.90
CA GLN A 90 1.58 16.00 4.07
C GLN A 90 2.56 14.91 3.68
N GLN A 91 3.66 14.77 4.44
CA GLN A 91 4.61 13.67 4.22
C GLN A 91 3.90 12.32 4.45
N PRO A 92 3.96 11.36 3.52
CA PRO A 92 3.39 10.03 3.71
C PRO A 92 3.88 9.34 4.99
N SER A 93 2.95 8.65 5.67
CA SER A 93 3.20 7.94 6.94
C SER A 93 3.50 6.44 6.78
N SER A 94 3.61 5.96 5.53
CA SER A 94 4.07 4.63 5.13
C SER A 94 4.31 4.59 3.60
N LEU A 95 4.89 3.51 3.09
CA LEU A 95 5.07 3.28 1.64
C LEU A 95 3.75 3.24 0.88
N ALA A 96 2.69 2.66 1.45
CA ALA A 96 1.36 2.63 0.84
C ALA A 96 0.68 4.02 0.80
N GLY A 97 1.22 5.04 1.48
CA GLY A 97 0.81 6.43 1.26
C GLY A 97 1.17 6.97 -0.14
N PHE A 98 1.93 6.22 -0.94
CA PHE A 98 2.18 6.49 -2.36
C PHE A 98 1.31 5.62 -3.30
N ALA A 99 0.26 4.93 -2.79
CA ALA A 99 -0.58 4.05 -3.61
C ALA A 99 -1.34 4.80 -4.72
N GLY A 100 -1.73 6.06 -4.49
CA GLY A 100 -2.33 6.95 -5.49
C GLY A 100 -1.31 7.68 -6.38
N CYS A 101 -0.01 7.41 -6.24
CA CYS A 101 1.03 8.04 -7.05
C CYS A 101 1.33 7.22 -8.31
N ARG A 102 1.44 7.92 -9.43
CA ARG A 102 1.74 7.36 -10.75
C ARG A 102 3.11 6.67 -10.80
N LEU A 103 3.14 5.35 -10.78
CA LEU A 103 4.37 4.61 -11.09
C LEU A 103 4.70 4.80 -12.59
N THR A 104 5.93 5.24 -12.87
CA THR A 104 6.38 5.58 -14.22
C THR A 104 7.59 4.72 -14.56
N PRO A 105 7.46 3.69 -15.42
CA PRO A 105 8.57 2.82 -15.79
C PRO A 105 9.72 3.58 -16.46
N GLY A 106 10.96 3.10 -16.33
CA GLY A 106 12.14 3.76 -16.87
C GLY A 106 12.06 4.05 -18.38
N TRP A 107 11.49 3.13 -19.16
CA TRP A 107 11.28 3.31 -20.61
C TRP A 107 10.28 4.43 -20.94
N TYR A 108 9.35 4.77 -20.04
CA TYR A 108 8.29 5.76 -20.29
C TYR A 108 8.86 7.16 -20.52
N ARG A 109 10.07 7.47 -20.00
CA ARG A 109 10.76 8.75 -20.19
C ARG A 109 11.67 8.81 -21.43
N SER A 110 11.79 7.73 -22.21
CA SER A 110 12.60 7.71 -23.43
C SER A 110 11.85 8.33 -24.61
N ASP A 111 12.54 9.10 -25.45
CA ASP A 111 11.98 9.64 -26.71
C ASP A 111 12.32 8.81 -27.94
N SER A 112 12.81 7.58 -27.74
CA SER A 112 12.93 6.62 -28.83
C SER A 112 11.57 6.34 -29.48
N LYS A 113 11.55 6.08 -30.80
CA LYS A 113 10.31 5.75 -31.52
C LYS A 113 9.57 4.56 -30.90
N ALA A 114 10.33 3.55 -30.43
CA ALA A 114 9.78 2.41 -29.69
C ALA A 114 9.13 2.83 -28.37
N ALA A 115 9.77 3.69 -27.56
CA ALA A 115 9.17 4.20 -26.33
C ALA A 115 7.92 5.07 -26.59
N VAL A 116 7.94 5.92 -27.62
CA VAL A 116 6.76 6.69 -28.06
C VAL A 116 5.62 5.75 -28.45
N ALA A 117 5.88 4.78 -29.34
CA ALA A 117 4.88 3.81 -29.76
C ALA A 117 4.38 2.95 -28.59
N LYS A 118 5.25 2.58 -27.65
CA LYS A 118 4.90 1.87 -26.41
C LYS A 118 4.07 2.72 -25.45
N ARG A 119 4.28 4.05 -25.36
CA ARG A 119 3.36 4.96 -24.66
C ARG A 119 1.95 4.97 -25.30
N PHE A 120 1.82 4.69 -26.59
CA PHE A 120 0.54 4.56 -27.30
C PHE A 120 -0.02 3.12 -27.37
N ALA A 121 0.78 2.08 -27.12
CA ALA A 121 0.37 0.67 -27.22
C ALA A 121 0.23 -0.03 -25.86
N TYR A 122 1.12 0.28 -24.91
CA TYR A 122 1.17 -0.26 -23.56
C TYR A 122 0.80 0.85 -22.55
N GLN A 123 -0.46 1.28 -22.62
CA GLN A 123 -0.98 2.44 -21.89
C GLN A 123 -1.22 2.14 -20.40
N SER A 124 -1.49 0.88 -20.07
CA SER A 124 -1.57 0.33 -18.71
C SER A 124 -0.18 -0.11 -18.18
N GLY A 125 0.90 0.48 -18.71
CA GLY A 125 2.22 0.48 -18.07
C GLY A 125 2.37 1.53 -16.97
N VAL A 126 1.25 2.10 -16.54
CA VAL A 126 1.17 3.25 -15.63
C VAL A 126 0.04 2.93 -14.64
N PRO A 127 0.30 2.11 -13.60
CA PRO A 127 -0.75 1.57 -12.75
C PRO A 127 -1.50 2.66 -11.98
N GLY A 128 -2.80 2.45 -11.81
CA GLY A 128 -3.67 3.29 -11.00
C GLY A 128 -3.60 2.96 -9.52
N VAL A 129 -3.53 1.67 -9.17
CA VAL A 129 -3.21 1.21 -7.81
C VAL A 129 -1.73 0.85 -7.70
N GLY A 130 -0.97 1.72 -7.05
CA GLY A 130 0.47 1.59 -6.84
C GLY A 130 0.86 0.81 -5.57
N ILE A 131 1.89 1.33 -4.91
CA ILE A 131 2.61 0.68 -3.79
C ILE A 131 1.65 0.26 -2.66
N GLY A 132 1.85 -0.96 -2.15
CA GLY A 132 1.01 -1.56 -1.11
C GLY A 132 -0.13 -2.43 -1.65
N ASN A 133 -0.37 -2.45 -2.96
CA ASN A 133 -1.31 -3.37 -3.61
C ASN A 133 -0.56 -4.40 -4.46
N ALA A 134 -1.17 -5.58 -4.61
CA ALA A 134 -0.61 -6.67 -5.41
C ALA A 134 -1.74 -7.46 -6.09
N PHE A 135 -2.63 -6.74 -6.78
CA PHE A 135 -3.60 -7.36 -7.68
C PHE A 135 -2.85 -7.96 -8.87
N ALA A 136 -3.20 -9.17 -9.29
CA ALA A 136 -2.64 -9.74 -10.51
C ALA A 136 -3.13 -8.98 -11.75
N ASP A 137 -2.26 -8.83 -12.74
CA ASP A 137 -2.63 -8.38 -14.08
C ASP A 137 -3.28 -9.53 -14.86
N PRO A 138 -4.52 -9.38 -15.38
CA PRO A 138 -5.15 -10.34 -16.27
C PRO A 138 -4.34 -10.69 -17.54
N MET A 139 -3.42 -9.82 -17.99
CA MET A 139 -2.53 -10.03 -19.13
C MET A 139 -1.27 -10.85 -18.82
N LEU A 140 -0.94 -11.06 -17.54
CA LEU A 140 0.21 -11.84 -17.13
C LEU A 140 -0.21 -13.24 -16.70
N PRO A 141 0.48 -14.31 -17.13
CA PRO A 141 0.30 -15.63 -16.54
C PRO A 141 0.51 -15.55 -15.01
N PRO A 142 -0.25 -16.33 -14.22
CA PRO A 142 -0.33 -16.13 -12.77
C PRO A 142 1.01 -16.36 -12.03
N ASP A 143 1.91 -17.15 -12.62
CA ASP A 143 3.27 -17.45 -12.13
C ASP A 143 4.34 -16.45 -12.62
N LYS A 144 3.98 -15.41 -13.37
CA LYS A 144 4.92 -14.45 -13.96
C LYS A 144 4.76 -13.03 -13.41
N VAL A 145 5.88 -12.31 -13.43
CA VAL A 145 5.98 -10.85 -13.21
C VAL A 145 6.26 -10.07 -14.49
N PHE A 146 6.56 -10.79 -15.58
CA PHE A 146 6.86 -10.25 -16.90
C PHE A 146 6.33 -11.22 -17.96
N SER A 147 5.73 -10.69 -19.02
CA SER A 147 5.41 -11.44 -20.23
C SER A 147 5.58 -10.55 -21.44
N HIS A 148 5.88 -11.16 -22.58
CA HIS A 148 6.10 -10.47 -23.83
C HIS A 148 5.10 -10.99 -24.86
N ASN A 149 4.17 -10.14 -25.29
CA ASN A 149 3.14 -10.47 -26.27
C ASN A 149 3.19 -9.46 -27.40
N GLU A 150 3.51 -9.89 -28.62
CA GLU A 150 3.62 -8.99 -29.78
C GLU A 150 2.34 -8.16 -30.01
N ILE A 151 2.52 -6.84 -30.13
CA ILE A 151 1.44 -5.93 -30.51
C ILE A 151 1.70 -5.52 -31.96
N MET A 152 0.81 -5.94 -32.87
CA MET A 152 0.93 -5.75 -34.33
C MET A 152 2.13 -6.43 -35.01
N GLY A 153 2.72 -7.46 -34.40
CA GLY A 153 3.96 -8.07 -34.90
C GLY A 153 5.21 -7.24 -34.64
N ASP A 154 5.12 -6.18 -33.83
CA ASP A 154 6.27 -5.47 -33.29
C ASP A 154 6.53 -5.93 -31.85
N ALA A 155 7.60 -6.69 -31.67
CA ALA A 155 8.08 -7.14 -30.38
C ALA A 155 8.35 -5.95 -29.43
N SER A 156 8.87 -4.82 -29.91
CA SER A 156 9.30 -3.70 -29.07
C SER A 156 8.16 -3.02 -28.27
N LEU A 157 6.91 -3.33 -28.59
CA LEU A 157 5.71 -2.79 -27.97
C LEU A 157 5.09 -3.72 -26.91
N GLY A 158 5.52 -4.99 -26.86
CA GLY A 158 4.78 -6.10 -26.25
C GLY A 158 5.07 -6.43 -24.78
N ASP A 159 5.81 -5.60 -24.05
CA ASP A 159 6.28 -5.94 -22.69
C ASP A 159 5.26 -5.60 -21.58
N PHE A 160 4.73 -6.63 -20.92
CA PHE A 160 3.86 -6.53 -19.75
C PHE A 160 4.65 -6.78 -18.47
N TRP A 161 4.42 -5.99 -17.42
CA TRP A 161 5.14 -6.05 -16.15
C TRP A 161 4.17 -5.94 -14.96
N ASP A 162 4.34 -6.80 -13.94
CA ASP A 162 3.61 -6.71 -12.68
C ASP A 162 4.20 -5.59 -11.82
N HIS A 163 3.84 -4.35 -12.17
CA HIS A 163 4.37 -3.14 -11.54
C HIS A 163 4.08 -3.10 -10.03
N GLY A 164 2.91 -3.62 -9.59
CA GLY A 164 2.54 -3.67 -8.17
C GLY A 164 3.43 -4.63 -7.38
N LEU A 165 3.59 -5.87 -7.87
CA LEU A 165 4.43 -6.86 -7.20
C LEU A 165 5.90 -6.42 -7.17
N MET A 166 6.43 -5.98 -8.31
CA MET A 166 7.84 -5.58 -8.43
C MET A 166 8.18 -4.35 -7.58
N VAL A 167 7.29 -3.35 -7.49
CA VAL A 167 7.56 -2.16 -6.66
C VAL A 167 7.48 -2.50 -5.18
N ASN A 168 6.58 -3.41 -4.78
CA ASN A 168 6.50 -3.84 -3.39
C ASN A 168 7.76 -4.59 -2.97
N ASP A 169 8.25 -5.49 -3.82
CA ASP A 169 9.47 -6.28 -3.57
C ASP A 169 10.72 -5.41 -3.45
N ALA A 170 10.83 -4.37 -4.28
CA ALA A 170 11.92 -3.40 -4.22
C ALA A 170 11.87 -2.46 -2.99
N LEU A 171 10.69 -2.22 -2.40
CA LEU A 171 10.50 -1.18 -1.39
C LEU A 171 10.27 -1.70 0.04
N TRP A 172 9.35 -2.65 0.27
CA TRP A 172 8.83 -2.94 1.62
C TRP A 172 9.87 -3.46 2.62
N ASP A 173 10.95 -4.07 2.13
CA ASP A 173 12.02 -4.63 2.98
C ASP A 173 13.31 -3.79 2.98
N SER A 174 13.35 -2.70 2.18
CA SER A 174 14.52 -1.81 2.05
C SER A 174 14.24 -0.36 2.45
N TRP A 175 12.98 0.06 2.47
CA TRP A 175 12.55 1.44 2.69
C TRP A 175 11.42 1.54 3.72
N PHE A 176 11.33 2.69 4.38
CA PHE A 176 10.21 3.07 5.23
C PHE A 176 9.97 4.58 5.11
N ALA A 177 8.75 5.05 5.35
CA ALA A 177 8.45 6.47 5.24
C ALA A 177 8.61 7.16 6.61
N SER A 178 9.79 7.69 6.92
CA SER A 178 10.07 8.38 8.20
C SER A 178 9.22 9.63 8.45
N SER A 179 8.60 10.18 7.39
CA SER A 179 7.94 11.50 7.35
C SER A 179 8.88 12.68 7.65
N LEU A 180 10.21 12.47 7.74
CA LEU A 180 11.23 13.50 7.96
C LEU A 180 11.65 14.14 6.62
N ALA A 181 10.78 14.97 6.06
CA ALA A 181 11.04 15.73 4.83
C ALA A 181 10.49 17.16 4.94
N ALA A 182 10.97 18.08 4.11
CA ALA A 182 10.31 19.37 3.91
C ALA A 182 8.84 19.18 3.46
N ARG A 183 7.94 20.11 3.82
CA ARG A 183 6.50 20.01 3.49
C ARG A 183 5.89 21.34 3.04
N PRO A 184 4.88 21.35 2.16
CA PRO A 184 4.11 22.56 1.85
C PRO A 184 3.47 23.15 3.12
N SER A 185 3.33 24.48 3.17
CA SER A 185 2.61 25.17 4.26
C SER A 185 1.12 25.38 3.97
N SER A 186 0.69 25.27 2.71
CA SER A 186 -0.73 25.31 2.31
C SER A 186 -0.99 24.49 1.03
N ILE A 187 -2.23 24.05 0.84
CA ILE A 187 -2.63 23.34 -0.40
C ILE A 187 -2.55 24.32 -1.57
N GLY A 188 -1.80 23.96 -2.62
CA GLY A 188 -1.62 24.78 -3.82
C GLY A 188 -0.75 26.03 -3.65
N GLY A 189 -0.20 26.28 -2.45
CA GLY A 189 0.71 27.40 -2.20
C GLY A 189 2.16 27.09 -2.57
N THR A 190 2.96 28.16 -2.72
CA THR A 190 4.42 28.06 -2.94
C THR A 190 5.24 28.01 -1.65
N GLY A 191 4.62 28.30 -0.50
CA GLY A 191 5.26 28.24 0.80
C GLY A 191 5.53 26.82 1.25
N ARG A 192 6.68 26.60 1.90
CA ARG A 192 7.09 25.32 2.48
C ARG A 192 7.83 25.51 3.79
N GLU A 193 7.75 24.52 4.65
CA GLU A 193 8.60 24.37 5.81
C GLU A 193 9.85 23.56 5.42
N GLU A 194 11.03 24.12 5.70
CA GLU A 194 12.31 23.54 5.31
C GLU A 194 12.68 22.31 6.16
N LEU A 195 13.46 21.39 5.57
CA LEU A 195 13.85 20.13 6.20
C LEU A 195 14.45 20.34 7.60
N LYS A 196 15.33 21.33 7.77
CA LYS A 196 16.01 21.60 9.05
C LYS A 196 15.02 21.95 10.16
N THR A 197 13.95 22.69 9.85
CA THR A 197 12.88 23.03 10.81
C THR A 197 12.05 21.81 11.17
N VAL A 198 11.72 20.96 10.18
CA VAL A 198 11.00 19.69 10.44
C VAL A 198 11.83 18.77 11.33
N LEU A 199 13.14 18.64 11.07
CA LEU A 199 14.06 17.85 11.90
C LEU A 199 14.17 18.43 13.33
N GLN A 200 14.28 19.75 13.49
CA GLN A 200 14.29 20.40 14.81
C GLN A 200 13.02 20.12 15.62
N GLN A 201 11.85 20.10 14.98
CA GLN A 201 10.58 19.73 15.64
C GLN A 201 10.49 18.22 15.92
N ALA A 202 11.04 17.39 15.03
CA ALA A 202 11.02 15.93 15.18
C ALA A 202 11.95 15.42 16.29
N PHE A 203 13.07 16.10 16.52
CA PHE A 203 14.06 15.72 17.52
C PHE A 203 14.11 16.64 18.74
N SER A 204 13.19 17.62 18.85
CA SER A 204 12.98 18.33 20.11
C SER A 204 12.31 17.41 21.13
N THR A 205 12.95 17.30 22.29
CA THR A 205 12.36 16.68 23.47
C THR A 205 11.32 17.63 24.06
N ASP A 206 10.05 17.35 23.82
CA ASP A 206 9.00 17.82 24.72
C ASP A 206 9.21 17.15 26.09
N ALA A 207 9.79 17.91 27.01
CA ALA A 207 10.13 17.49 28.36
C ALA A 207 8.93 17.01 29.18
N SER A 208 7.69 17.25 28.72
CA SER A 208 6.47 16.76 29.37
C SER A 208 6.03 15.36 28.89
N SER A 209 6.50 14.88 27.74
CA SER A 209 5.93 13.69 27.10
C SER A 209 6.93 12.64 26.58
N ASN A 210 8.24 12.93 26.53
CA ASN A 210 9.27 12.06 25.92
C ASN A 210 8.91 11.62 24.48
N ARG A 211 8.13 12.42 23.76
CA ARG A 211 7.74 12.19 22.37
C ARG A 211 8.19 13.35 21.51
N ALA A 212 8.59 13.03 20.29
CA ALA A 212 8.80 14.02 19.24
C ALA A 212 7.56 14.89 19.06
N ALA A 213 7.70 16.21 19.18
CA ALA A 213 6.61 17.13 18.90
C ALA A 213 6.23 17.17 17.40
N GLY A 214 7.21 16.94 16.52
CA GLY A 214 7.09 17.15 15.06
C GLY A 214 6.91 15.92 14.18
N ILE A 215 7.01 14.67 14.68
CA ILE A 215 6.86 13.49 13.81
C ILE A 215 5.39 13.21 13.52
N ALA A 216 5.02 13.18 12.24
CA ALA A 216 3.66 12.94 11.78
C ALA A 216 3.11 11.57 12.24
N ASN A 217 3.93 10.51 12.14
CA ASN A 217 3.61 9.21 12.72
C ASN A 217 4.11 9.12 14.18
N ARG A 218 3.22 9.37 15.13
CA ARG A 218 3.48 9.31 16.59
C ARG A 218 3.86 7.92 17.14
N ARG A 219 3.91 6.89 16.29
CA ARG A 219 4.48 5.57 16.63
C ARG A 219 6.00 5.54 16.49
N PHE A 220 6.60 6.47 15.76
CA PHE A 220 8.05 6.66 15.82
C PHE A 220 8.44 7.39 17.09
N VAL A 221 9.45 6.86 17.78
CA VAL A 221 10.05 7.46 18.98
C VAL A 221 11.53 7.71 18.67
N PRO A 222 12.02 8.96 18.84
CA PRO A 222 13.44 9.26 18.70
C PRO A 222 14.30 8.43 19.66
N ASP A 223 15.37 7.86 19.12
CA ASP A 223 16.51 7.37 19.89
C ASP A 223 17.74 8.14 19.43
N LEU A 224 18.13 9.18 20.18
CA LEU A 224 19.29 10.01 19.84
C LEU A 224 20.63 9.31 20.15
N GLN A 225 20.62 8.12 20.75
CA GLN A 225 21.81 7.35 21.13
C GLN A 225 22.85 8.15 21.94
N GLY A 226 22.38 9.07 22.80
CA GLY A 226 23.23 9.95 23.61
C GLY A 226 23.81 11.16 22.87
N LYS A 227 23.51 11.37 21.58
CA LYS A 227 23.88 12.60 20.85
C LYS A 227 22.95 13.76 21.24
N PRO A 228 23.44 15.02 21.23
CA PRO A 228 22.57 16.19 21.29
C PRO A 228 21.73 16.32 20.02
N SER A 229 20.51 16.86 20.16
CA SER A 229 19.54 17.04 19.07
C SER A 229 20.11 17.80 17.88
N GLU A 230 20.94 18.80 18.14
CA GLU A 230 21.53 19.70 17.14
C GLU A 230 22.49 18.94 16.22
N ALA A 231 23.25 17.99 16.77
CA ALA A 231 24.17 17.16 15.99
C ALA A 231 23.42 16.16 15.10
N VAL A 232 22.28 15.62 15.57
CA VAL A 232 21.42 14.73 14.77
C VAL A 232 20.72 15.51 13.65
N VAL A 233 20.20 16.70 13.94
CA VAL A 233 19.64 17.61 12.93
C VAL A 233 20.68 17.98 11.87
N GLU A 234 21.91 18.31 12.28
CA GLU A 234 22.99 18.65 11.35
C GLU A 234 23.36 17.42 10.49
N GLU A 235 23.56 16.24 11.08
CA GLU A 235 23.88 15.00 10.36
C GLU A 235 22.82 14.66 9.28
N LEU A 236 21.53 14.79 9.61
CA LEU A 236 20.42 14.48 8.71
C LEU A 236 20.11 15.58 7.68
N SER A 237 20.62 16.82 7.87
CA SER A 237 20.41 17.95 6.93
C SER A 237 21.65 18.33 6.09
N LYS A 238 22.82 17.76 6.40
CA LYS A 238 24.10 18.10 5.77
C LYS A 238 24.24 17.67 4.30
N THR A 239 23.47 16.67 3.86
CA THR A 239 23.53 16.13 2.49
C THR A 239 22.15 15.68 2.03
N ASP A 240 21.94 15.59 0.72
CA ASP A 240 20.76 14.96 0.11
C ASP A 240 20.63 13.46 0.46
N GLU A 241 21.66 12.87 1.07
CA GLU A 241 21.72 11.47 1.50
C GLU A 241 21.35 11.27 2.98
N GLY A 242 20.96 12.33 3.69
CA GLY A 242 20.57 12.26 5.12
C GLY A 242 19.46 11.24 5.41
N TYR A 243 18.58 10.96 4.45
CA TYR A 243 17.54 9.93 4.57
C TYR A 243 18.11 8.52 4.82
N LYS A 244 19.33 8.20 4.34
CA LYS A 244 20.00 6.91 4.58
C LYS A 244 20.35 6.69 6.05
N HIS A 245 20.46 7.76 6.83
CA HIS A 245 20.85 7.72 8.24
C HIS A 245 19.66 7.89 9.19
N ALA A 246 18.47 8.25 8.69
CA ALA A 246 17.29 8.53 9.53
C ALA A 246 16.81 7.33 10.36
N SER A 247 16.95 6.11 9.84
CA SER A 247 16.52 4.86 10.51
C SER A 247 17.18 4.63 11.86
N LYS A 248 18.46 4.99 12.02
CA LYS A 248 19.20 4.73 13.28
C LYS A 248 18.79 5.68 14.43
N TYR A 249 17.99 6.70 14.15
CA TYR A 249 17.47 7.63 15.16
C TYR A 249 15.99 7.42 15.47
N LEU A 250 15.34 6.39 14.92
CA LEU A 250 13.91 6.14 15.05
C LEU A 250 13.64 4.69 15.47
N THR A 251 12.91 4.52 16.58
CA THR A 251 12.34 3.24 17.02
C THR A 251 10.83 3.23 16.82
N VAL A 252 10.20 2.04 16.81
CA VAL A 252 8.75 1.90 16.62
C VAL A 252 8.06 1.45 17.92
N ALA A 253 7.26 2.34 18.50
CA ALA A 253 6.50 2.09 19.72
C ALA A 253 5.26 1.23 19.47
N GLY A 254 5.37 -0.06 19.77
CA GLY A 254 4.33 -1.04 19.52
C GLY A 254 4.29 -1.47 18.05
N GLY A 255 5.45 -1.86 17.51
CA GLY A 255 5.50 -2.64 16.28
C GLY A 255 4.69 -3.94 16.43
N PHE A 256 4.13 -4.41 15.32
CA PHE A 256 3.16 -5.49 15.29
C PHE A 256 3.56 -6.54 14.26
N ASN A 257 3.79 -7.77 14.71
CA ASN A 257 4.14 -8.87 13.81
C ASN A 257 2.92 -9.33 13.01
N VAL A 258 2.98 -9.21 11.67
CA VAL A 258 1.93 -9.66 10.75
C VAL A 258 1.69 -11.17 10.81
N ASN A 259 2.65 -11.95 11.29
CA ASN A 259 2.50 -13.38 11.54
C ASN A 259 1.66 -13.71 12.78
N SER A 260 1.15 -12.71 13.50
CA SER A 260 0.26 -12.91 14.65
C SER A 260 -1.04 -13.62 14.25
N THR A 261 -1.29 -14.77 14.86
CA THR A 261 -2.53 -15.55 14.71
C THR A 261 -3.59 -15.19 15.76
N SER A 262 -3.36 -14.12 16.55
CA SER A 262 -4.29 -13.64 17.56
C SER A 262 -5.28 -12.62 16.98
N GLN A 263 -6.56 -13.01 16.87
CA GLN A 263 -7.62 -12.11 16.39
C GLN A 263 -7.71 -10.85 17.27
N ARG A 264 -7.59 -10.99 18.60
CA ARG A 264 -7.62 -9.85 19.53
C ARG A 264 -6.47 -8.87 19.32
N ALA A 265 -5.30 -9.36 18.91
CA ALA A 265 -4.14 -8.52 18.64
C ALA A 265 -4.36 -7.69 17.36
N TRP A 266 -4.83 -8.32 16.27
CA TRP A 266 -5.22 -7.61 15.05
C TRP A 266 -6.37 -6.62 15.29
N GLU A 267 -7.40 -7.03 16.03
CA GLU A 267 -8.52 -6.16 16.42
C GLU A 267 -8.03 -4.93 17.20
N ALA A 268 -7.15 -5.11 18.19
CA ALA A 268 -6.59 -4.00 18.97
C ALA A 268 -5.76 -3.02 18.11
N THR A 269 -4.97 -3.54 17.16
CA THR A 269 -4.20 -2.72 16.21
C THR A 269 -5.12 -1.89 15.29
N LEU A 270 -6.18 -2.50 14.76
CA LEU A 270 -7.16 -1.85 13.88
C LEU A 270 -8.07 -0.86 14.62
N LEU A 271 -8.58 -1.22 15.81
CA LEU A 271 -9.38 -0.31 16.65
C LEU A 271 -8.53 0.83 17.24
N GLY A 272 -7.21 0.65 17.35
CA GLY A 272 -6.26 1.71 17.71
C GLY A 272 -6.22 2.89 16.73
N LEU A 273 -6.89 2.78 15.57
CA LEU A 273 -7.05 3.85 14.57
C LEU A 273 -8.29 4.72 14.80
N LYS A 274 -9.20 4.34 15.70
CA LYS A 274 -10.37 5.16 16.06
C LYS A 274 -9.90 6.52 16.58
N LYS A 275 -10.60 7.60 16.19
CA LYS A 275 -10.24 8.99 16.50
C LYS A 275 -8.88 9.45 15.94
N ARG A 276 -8.28 8.75 14.96
CA ARG A 276 -7.16 9.30 14.17
C ARG A 276 -7.63 10.59 13.50
N LYS A 277 -6.80 11.65 13.60
CA LYS A 277 -6.99 12.87 12.82
C LYS A 277 -6.64 12.58 11.36
N LEU A 278 -7.66 12.44 10.53
CA LEU A 278 -7.53 12.46 9.06
C LEU A 278 -7.83 13.88 8.56
N LEU A 279 -7.27 14.24 7.41
CA LEU A 279 -7.64 15.47 6.72
C LEU A 279 -8.68 15.18 5.65
N TYR A 280 -9.56 16.14 5.41
CA TYR A 280 -10.43 16.20 4.24
C TYR A 280 -10.43 17.60 3.61
N SER A 281 -10.83 17.71 2.35
CA SER A 281 -10.99 18.97 1.64
C SER A 281 -12.38 19.55 1.91
N ARG A 282 -12.42 20.72 2.57
CA ARG A 282 -13.62 21.52 2.73
C ARG A 282 -13.48 22.78 1.88
N SER A 283 -14.20 22.84 0.76
CA SER A 283 -14.15 23.95 -0.19
C SER A 283 -12.71 24.34 -0.62
N GLY A 284 -11.87 23.34 -0.87
CA GLY A 284 -10.45 23.52 -1.25
C GLY A 284 -9.47 23.70 -0.09
N THR A 285 -9.94 23.83 1.15
CA THR A 285 -9.10 24.02 2.35
C THR A 285 -9.02 22.73 3.17
N PRO A 286 -7.85 22.32 3.72
CA PRO A 286 -7.78 21.14 4.57
C PRO A 286 -8.51 21.37 5.91
N SER A 287 -9.38 20.43 6.28
CA SER A 287 -10.08 20.37 7.56
C SER A 287 -9.83 19.03 8.24
N VAL A 288 -9.87 18.97 9.57
CA VAL A 288 -9.69 17.72 10.31
C VAL A 288 -11.02 17.00 10.44
N LEU A 289 -11.08 15.74 10.01
CA LEU A 289 -12.24 14.87 10.17
C LEU A 289 -12.49 14.59 11.66
N ASN A 290 -13.73 14.85 12.12
CA ASN A 290 -14.16 14.54 13.47
C ASN A 290 -15.01 13.26 13.49
N ASN A 291 -14.36 12.09 13.54
CA ASN A 291 -15.00 10.78 13.52
C ASN A 291 -14.71 9.96 14.79
N SER A 292 -15.70 9.20 15.24
CA SER A 292 -15.62 8.24 16.35
C SER A 292 -15.30 6.80 15.91
N GLN A 293 -15.54 6.45 14.64
CA GLN A 293 -15.27 5.15 14.03
C GLN A 293 -13.81 5.02 13.54
N THR A 294 -13.46 3.84 13.02
CA THR A 294 -12.19 3.62 12.32
C THR A 294 -12.35 4.08 10.88
N ALA A 295 -11.61 5.12 10.49
CA ALA A 295 -11.66 5.69 9.14
C ALA A 295 -10.39 5.39 8.34
N PHE A 296 -10.57 5.13 7.05
CA PHE A 296 -9.53 4.98 6.03
C PHE A 296 -9.81 5.93 4.87
N SER A 297 -8.75 6.40 4.21
CA SER A 297 -8.81 7.33 3.08
C SER A 297 -7.83 6.83 2.02
N ARG A 298 -8.24 6.76 0.74
CA ARG A 298 -7.32 6.41 -0.36
C ARG A 298 -6.20 7.44 -0.50
N PHE A 299 -6.53 8.71 -0.25
CA PHE A 299 -5.61 9.84 -0.38
C PHE A 299 -5.28 10.45 0.98
N GLY A 300 -4.14 11.14 1.09
CA GLY A 300 -3.67 11.80 2.31
C GLY A 300 -4.55 12.96 2.76
N VAL A 301 -5.33 13.56 1.85
CA VAL A 301 -6.44 14.47 2.14
C VAL A 301 -7.68 13.94 1.45
N ALA A 302 -8.65 13.47 2.25
CA ALA A 302 -9.91 12.95 1.76
C ALA A 302 -10.68 14.00 0.94
N SER A 303 -11.42 13.59 -0.07
CA SER A 303 -12.19 14.50 -0.91
C SER A 303 -13.38 15.15 -0.17
N SER A 304 -14.00 14.45 0.78
CA SER A 304 -15.06 14.93 1.67
C SER A 304 -14.91 14.36 3.09
N ASP A 305 -15.77 14.80 4.03
CA ASP A 305 -15.91 14.22 5.37
C ASP A 305 -16.93 13.07 5.47
N LYS A 306 -17.43 12.58 4.32
CA LYS A 306 -18.44 11.53 4.22
C LYS A 306 -17.94 10.32 3.43
N SER A 307 -18.36 9.13 3.83
CA SER A 307 -18.20 7.94 3.01
C SER A 307 -19.43 7.72 2.14
N HIS A 308 -19.22 7.64 0.83
CA HIS A 308 -20.28 7.34 -0.12
C HIS A 308 -20.89 5.95 0.01
N VAL A 309 -20.17 5.02 0.64
CA VAL A 309 -20.68 3.66 0.90
C VAL A 309 -21.35 3.58 2.27
N ASP A 310 -20.72 4.13 3.32
CA ASP A 310 -21.18 3.94 4.70
C ASP A 310 -22.25 4.96 5.15
N ASP A 311 -22.21 6.20 4.65
CA ASP A 311 -23.17 7.26 5.05
C ASP A 311 -24.39 7.34 4.10
N TYR A 312 -24.22 6.99 2.82
CA TYR A 312 -25.24 7.14 1.77
C TYR A 312 -25.72 5.82 1.13
N GLY A 313 -25.05 4.69 1.41
CA GLY A 313 -25.40 3.39 0.84
C GLY A 313 -25.31 3.35 -0.69
N SER A 314 -26.05 2.42 -1.31
CA SER A 314 -26.02 2.20 -2.77
C SER A 314 -26.44 3.41 -3.60
N VAL A 315 -27.23 4.34 -3.04
CA VAL A 315 -27.67 5.58 -3.69
C VAL A 315 -26.47 6.51 -4.00
N GLY A 316 -25.42 6.50 -3.16
CA GLY A 316 -24.27 7.38 -3.29
C GLY A 316 -23.06 6.81 -4.04
N VAL A 317 -23.01 5.52 -4.32
CA VAL A 317 -21.82 4.88 -4.91
C VAL A 317 -21.69 5.23 -6.40
N THR A 318 -22.79 5.11 -7.15
CA THR A 318 -22.82 5.29 -8.62
C THR A 318 -23.56 6.56 -9.06
N GLN A 319 -24.18 7.32 -8.14
CA GLN A 319 -24.87 8.57 -8.46
C GLN A 319 -24.41 9.72 -7.55
N GLY A 320 -24.12 10.87 -8.15
CA GLY A 320 -23.92 12.13 -7.44
C GLY A 320 -25.25 12.69 -6.93
N ILE A 321 -25.24 13.26 -5.73
CA ILE A 321 -26.45 13.83 -5.13
C ILE A 321 -26.66 15.25 -5.69
N PRO A 322 -27.89 15.64 -6.10
CA PRO A 322 -28.16 16.93 -6.75
C PRO A 322 -27.66 18.17 -6.02
N ASP A 323 -27.63 18.12 -4.69
CA ASP A 323 -27.24 19.26 -3.83
C ASP A 323 -25.72 19.52 -3.81
N GLY A 324 -24.90 18.69 -4.48
CA GLY A 324 -23.47 18.91 -4.67
C GLY A 324 -22.59 18.73 -3.43
N GLU A 325 -23.18 18.61 -2.23
CA GLU A 325 -22.45 18.39 -0.97
C GLU A 325 -21.84 16.98 -0.85
N ALA A 326 -22.47 15.98 -1.48
CA ALA A 326 -21.97 14.61 -1.53
C ALA A 326 -21.30 14.33 -2.88
N MET A 327 -20.13 13.71 -2.85
CA MET A 327 -19.31 13.45 -4.04
C MET A 327 -19.18 11.97 -4.34
N ALA A 328 -19.94 11.50 -5.33
CA ALA A 328 -19.84 10.12 -5.81
C ALA A 328 -18.38 9.77 -6.12
N TRP A 329 -18.00 8.52 -5.83
CA TRP A 329 -16.59 8.11 -5.77
C TRP A 329 -15.77 8.89 -4.71
N SER A 330 -16.34 9.12 -3.51
CA SER A 330 -15.55 9.59 -2.38
C SER A 330 -14.57 8.51 -1.92
N ASP A 331 -13.37 8.92 -1.56
CA ASP A 331 -12.26 8.07 -1.13
C ASP A 331 -12.23 7.73 0.37
N LEU A 332 -13.17 8.26 1.16
CA LEU A 332 -13.29 8.00 2.60
C LEU A 332 -14.13 6.75 2.88
N ARG A 333 -13.69 5.92 3.83
CA ARG A 333 -14.41 4.74 4.32
C ARG A 333 -14.39 4.66 5.84
N THR A 334 -15.52 4.27 6.44
CA THR A 334 -15.72 4.27 7.89
C THR A 334 -16.22 2.90 8.37
N LEU A 335 -15.32 2.11 8.96
CA LEU A 335 -15.65 0.77 9.41
C LEU A 335 -16.22 0.77 10.83
N SER A 336 -17.32 0.05 11.00
CA SER A 336 -17.89 -0.33 12.29
C SER A 336 -17.01 -1.32 13.05
N ASP A 337 -17.15 -1.36 14.38
CA ASP A 337 -16.37 -2.27 15.23
C ASP A 337 -16.63 -3.76 14.90
N SER A 338 -17.79 -4.10 14.34
CA SER A 338 -18.10 -5.45 13.82
C SER A 338 -17.37 -5.76 12.51
N GLN A 339 -17.31 -4.83 11.56
CA GLN A 339 -16.49 -4.97 10.35
C GLN A 339 -15.00 -5.11 10.71
N ILE A 340 -14.50 -4.32 11.67
CA ILE A 340 -13.11 -4.43 12.17
C ILE A 340 -12.85 -5.81 12.81
N LYS A 341 -13.78 -6.32 13.63
CA LYS A 341 -13.69 -7.68 14.19
C LYS A 341 -13.70 -8.78 13.12
N SER A 342 -14.46 -8.58 12.04
CA SER A 342 -14.50 -9.50 10.90
C SER A 342 -13.19 -9.47 10.12
N LEU A 343 -12.69 -8.27 9.77
CA LEU A 343 -11.40 -8.09 9.12
C LEU A 343 -10.27 -8.72 9.93
N ALA A 344 -10.21 -8.48 11.25
CA ALA A 344 -9.21 -9.11 12.13
C ALA A 344 -9.28 -10.65 12.15
N ARG A 345 -10.48 -11.24 11.99
CA ARG A 345 -10.66 -12.69 11.87
C ARG A 345 -10.11 -13.20 10.55
N ASN A 346 -10.47 -12.55 9.45
CA ASN A 346 -10.08 -12.93 8.10
C ASN A 346 -8.57 -12.76 7.89
N MET A 347 -7.96 -11.73 8.48
CA MET A 347 -6.51 -11.55 8.50
C MET A 347 -5.82 -12.74 9.20
N VAL A 348 -6.33 -13.22 10.33
CA VAL A 348 -5.79 -14.43 10.98
C VAL A 348 -5.95 -15.68 10.12
N GLN A 349 -7.03 -15.80 9.35
CA GLN A 349 -7.21 -16.90 8.40
C GLN A 349 -6.18 -16.84 7.27
N GLU A 350 -5.99 -15.70 6.63
CA GLU A 350 -5.01 -15.53 5.55
C GLU A 350 -3.56 -15.65 6.05
N VAL A 351 -3.26 -15.21 7.28
CA VAL A 351 -1.96 -15.47 7.95
C VAL A 351 -1.72 -16.97 8.14
N LYS A 352 -2.72 -17.72 8.58
CA LYS A 352 -2.62 -19.20 8.74
C LYS A 352 -2.53 -19.94 7.39
N LYS A 353 -3.10 -19.38 6.33
CA LYS A 353 -3.15 -19.95 4.98
C LYS A 353 -1.89 -19.70 4.15
N ARG A 354 -1.28 -18.51 4.31
CA ARG A 354 -0.18 -18.02 3.48
C ARG A 354 1.15 -17.87 4.21
N GLY A 355 1.11 -17.75 5.54
CA GLY A 355 2.28 -17.50 6.38
C GLY A 355 2.91 -18.78 6.96
N PRO A 356 3.96 -18.63 7.79
CA PRO A 356 4.55 -17.36 8.21
C PRO A 356 5.25 -16.64 7.04
N PHE A 357 4.95 -15.35 6.89
CA PHE A 357 5.58 -14.48 5.91
C PHE A 357 7.03 -14.20 6.34
N LEU A 358 7.96 -14.34 5.41
CA LEU A 358 9.39 -14.17 5.69
C LEU A 358 9.77 -12.68 5.81
N ASN A 359 9.19 -11.84 4.95
CA ASN A 359 9.50 -10.42 4.83
C ASN A 359 8.22 -9.63 4.46
N MET A 360 8.28 -8.30 4.48
CA MET A 360 7.10 -7.46 4.24
C MET A 360 6.65 -7.50 2.77
N SER A 361 7.56 -7.70 1.82
CA SER A 361 7.20 -8.03 0.43
C SER A 361 6.25 -9.24 0.38
N ASP A 362 6.59 -10.34 1.05
CA ASP A 362 5.82 -11.60 1.06
C ASP A 362 4.42 -11.46 1.68
N PHE A 363 4.26 -10.58 2.67
CA PHE A 363 2.95 -10.27 3.26
C PHE A 363 2.07 -9.42 2.34
N VAL A 364 2.66 -8.40 1.70
CA VAL A 364 1.94 -7.45 0.83
C VAL A 364 1.63 -8.07 -0.53
N ASN A 365 2.51 -8.92 -1.06
CA ASN A 365 2.40 -9.47 -2.40
C ASN A 365 1.48 -10.70 -2.51
N ARG A 366 0.98 -10.92 -3.73
CA ARG A 366 0.37 -12.18 -4.17
C ARG A 366 1.46 -13.25 -4.33
N ARG A 367 1.10 -14.53 -4.21
CA ARG A 367 1.99 -15.65 -4.57
C ARG A 367 2.11 -15.73 -6.10
N LEU A 368 3.28 -16.08 -6.64
CA LEU A 368 3.47 -16.32 -8.08
C LEU A 368 3.05 -17.75 -8.45
N GLN A 369 1.74 -18.00 -8.49
CA GLN A 369 1.15 -19.30 -8.80
C GLN A 369 -0.31 -19.14 -9.26
N SER A 370 -0.89 -20.16 -9.88
CA SER A 370 -2.32 -20.20 -10.21
C SER A 370 -3.24 -20.24 -8.98
N GLY A 371 -4.49 -19.81 -9.15
CA GLY A 371 -5.53 -19.87 -8.12
C GLY A 371 -5.56 -18.67 -7.18
N GLU A 372 -6.29 -18.82 -6.07
CA GLU A 372 -6.74 -17.71 -5.21
C GLU A 372 -5.60 -16.89 -4.54
N MET A 373 -4.52 -17.55 -4.11
CA MET A 373 -3.33 -16.85 -3.60
C MET A 373 -2.54 -16.14 -4.71
N GLY A 374 -2.81 -16.49 -5.96
CA GLY A 374 -2.19 -15.96 -7.16
C GLY A 374 -2.69 -14.59 -7.60
N VAL A 375 -3.87 -14.16 -7.14
CA VAL A 375 -4.56 -12.98 -7.68
C VAL A 375 -4.48 -11.71 -6.81
N LYS A 376 -4.12 -11.85 -5.53
CA LYS A 376 -4.11 -10.73 -4.56
C LYS A 376 -3.23 -11.02 -3.33
N GLY A 377 -2.78 -9.96 -2.66
CA GLY A 377 -2.05 -10.01 -1.39
C GLY A 377 -2.91 -10.49 -0.20
N ALA A 378 -2.26 -10.80 0.93
CA ALA A 378 -2.91 -11.43 2.08
C ALA A 378 -3.99 -10.55 2.73
N LEU A 379 -3.72 -9.26 2.90
CA LEU A 379 -4.68 -8.33 3.49
C LEU A 379 -5.81 -7.97 2.51
N GLN A 380 -5.56 -7.92 1.20
CA GLN A 380 -6.65 -7.79 0.23
C GLN A 380 -7.59 -9.00 0.28
N ALA A 381 -7.07 -10.22 0.37
CA ALA A 381 -7.90 -11.41 0.52
C ALA A 381 -8.75 -11.37 1.80
N ALA A 382 -8.18 -10.89 2.91
CA ALA A 382 -8.93 -10.73 4.16
C ALA A 382 -10.05 -9.66 4.08
N ILE A 383 -9.85 -8.60 3.28
CA ILE A 383 -10.87 -7.59 2.98
C ILE A 383 -11.96 -8.17 2.08
N ASP A 384 -11.60 -8.90 1.03
CA ASP A 384 -12.54 -9.47 0.06
C ASP A 384 -13.40 -10.61 0.67
N GLU A 385 -12.89 -11.36 1.65
CA GLU A 385 -13.64 -12.35 2.44
C GLU A 385 -14.54 -11.69 3.51
N SER A 386 -14.63 -10.36 3.54
CA SER A 386 -15.45 -9.61 4.49
C SER A 386 -16.57 -8.85 3.79
N SER A 387 -17.66 -8.56 4.50
CA SER A 387 -18.75 -7.72 3.99
C SER A 387 -18.40 -6.22 3.94
N ILE A 388 -17.12 -5.85 3.86
CA ILE A 388 -16.73 -4.43 3.80
C ILE A 388 -17.18 -3.83 2.47
N ASN A 389 -16.90 -4.49 1.35
CA ASN A 389 -17.16 -3.96 0.01
C ASN A 389 -18.40 -4.55 -0.69
N SER A 390 -19.27 -5.28 0.02
CA SER A 390 -20.38 -6.02 -0.61
C SER A 390 -21.35 -5.14 -1.42
N THR A 391 -21.49 -3.86 -1.08
CA THR A 391 -22.25 -2.88 -1.87
C THR A 391 -21.78 -2.77 -3.33
N PHE A 392 -20.52 -3.08 -3.63
CA PHE A 392 -19.96 -3.12 -4.99
C PHE A 392 -20.14 -4.46 -5.70
N ASP A 393 -20.48 -5.53 -4.97
CA ASP A 393 -20.75 -6.87 -5.51
C ASP A 393 -22.25 -7.04 -5.84
N GLU A 394 -23.12 -6.28 -5.18
CA GLU A 394 -24.56 -6.19 -5.44
C GLU A 394 -24.90 -5.41 -6.74
N LEU A 395 -23.93 -4.73 -7.33
CA LEU A 395 -24.06 -4.03 -8.61
C LEU A 395 -23.95 -5.01 -9.80
N SER A 396 -24.64 -4.70 -10.91
CA SER A 396 -24.80 -5.58 -12.09
C SER A 396 -23.53 -5.88 -12.92
N ASP A 397 -22.36 -5.51 -12.42
CA ASP A 397 -21.09 -5.47 -13.17
C ASP A 397 -20.01 -6.38 -12.56
N MET A 398 -20.44 -7.51 -12.01
CA MET A 398 -19.58 -8.63 -11.61
C MET A 398 -19.14 -9.45 -12.82
N VAL A 399 -17.83 -9.53 -13.06
CA VAL A 399 -17.23 -10.41 -14.09
C VAL A 399 -17.14 -11.84 -13.55
N ILE A 400 -18.11 -12.68 -13.88
CA ILE A 400 -18.13 -14.10 -13.47
C ILE A 400 -17.34 -14.99 -14.47
N THR A 401 -17.59 -14.79 -15.76
CA THR A 401 -16.94 -15.51 -16.86
C THR A 401 -16.30 -14.49 -17.80
N PRO A 402 -14.99 -14.20 -17.65
CA PRO A 402 -14.26 -13.33 -18.57
C PRO A 402 -14.34 -13.90 -19.99
N LYS A 403 -14.86 -13.13 -20.95
CA LYS A 403 -15.02 -13.58 -22.36
C LYS A 403 -13.80 -13.26 -23.24
N GLY A 404 -12.84 -12.52 -22.72
CA GLY A 404 -11.56 -12.25 -23.37
C GLY A 404 -10.54 -13.36 -23.18
N GLY A 405 -9.55 -13.43 -24.09
CA GLY A 405 -8.41 -14.35 -24.04
C GLY A 405 -7.37 -13.99 -22.98
N TYR A 406 -7.79 -13.70 -21.75
CA TYR A 406 -6.92 -13.35 -20.62
C TYR A 406 -6.00 -14.52 -20.23
N PRO A 407 -4.66 -14.37 -20.25
CA PRO A 407 -3.71 -15.35 -19.71
C PRO A 407 -3.97 -15.73 -18.25
N ASN A 408 -4.55 -14.81 -17.46
CA ASN A 408 -4.99 -15.07 -16.09
C ASN A 408 -6.48 -14.69 -15.93
N GLN A 409 -7.35 -15.66 -16.19
CA GLN A 409 -8.80 -15.48 -16.07
C GLN A 409 -9.25 -15.18 -14.63
N ASP A 410 -8.59 -15.74 -13.61
CA ASP A 410 -8.95 -15.49 -12.21
C ASP A 410 -8.65 -14.04 -11.79
N ALA A 411 -7.60 -13.43 -12.35
CA ALA A 411 -7.34 -12.00 -12.20
C ALA A 411 -8.39 -11.12 -12.89
N ALA A 412 -9.08 -11.60 -13.93
CA ALA A 412 -10.15 -10.84 -14.60
C ALA A 412 -11.50 -10.87 -13.85
N LYS A 413 -11.75 -11.87 -13.00
CA LYS A 413 -13.03 -12.09 -12.29
C LYS A 413 -13.30 -11.13 -11.14
N GLY A 414 -14.57 -10.89 -10.83
CA GLY A 414 -15.03 -10.07 -9.69
C GLY A 414 -15.59 -8.70 -10.13
N SER A 415 -15.85 -7.82 -9.16
CA SER A 415 -16.46 -6.51 -9.43
C SER A 415 -15.55 -5.64 -10.30
N VAL A 416 -16.09 -5.03 -11.36
CA VAL A 416 -15.33 -4.01 -12.11
C VAL A 416 -14.98 -2.80 -11.24
N TYR A 417 -15.66 -2.59 -10.11
CA TYR A 417 -15.39 -1.50 -9.17
C TYR A 417 -14.25 -1.81 -8.18
N THR A 418 -13.65 -3.00 -8.21
CA THR A 418 -12.54 -3.34 -7.30
C THR A 418 -11.41 -2.31 -7.44
N ALA A 419 -11.07 -1.67 -6.32
CA ALA A 419 -10.14 -0.54 -6.18
C ALA A 419 -10.64 0.87 -6.53
N ALA A 420 -11.93 1.08 -6.83
CA ALA A 420 -12.51 2.41 -6.94
C ALA A 420 -12.26 3.26 -5.67
N PRO A 421 -12.25 4.61 -5.75
CA PRO A 421 -12.42 5.43 -4.57
C PRO A 421 -13.66 4.98 -3.79
N GLY A 422 -13.51 4.69 -2.50
CA GLY A 422 -14.56 4.09 -1.67
C GLY A 422 -14.63 2.56 -1.73
N TYR A 423 -14.03 1.88 -2.70
CA TYR A 423 -13.75 0.44 -2.55
C TYR A 423 -12.52 0.29 -1.66
N LEU A 424 -12.66 -0.23 -0.43
CA LEU A 424 -11.53 -0.36 0.50
C LEU A 424 -10.55 -1.40 -0.04
N ILE A 425 -9.27 -1.04 -0.16
CA ILE A 425 -8.20 -1.96 -0.57
C ILE A 425 -7.08 -2.04 0.44
N GLN A 426 -6.19 -3.02 0.23
CA GLN A 426 -5.02 -3.30 1.04
C GLN A 426 -4.16 -2.04 1.29
N SER A 427 -3.90 -1.21 0.27
CA SER A 427 -3.13 0.01 0.47
C SER A 427 -3.79 1.01 1.41
N ASP A 428 -5.12 1.05 1.55
CA ASP A 428 -5.81 2.03 2.41
C ASP A 428 -5.53 1.74 3.89
N VAL A 429 -5.48 0.46 4.23
CA VAL A 429 -5.12 -0.03 5.56
C VAL A 429 -3.60 0.07 5.77
N LEU A 430 -2.79 -0.29 4.78
CA LEU A 430 -1.33 -0.17 4.85
C LEU A 430 -0.84 1.28 4.88
N ALA A 431 -1.54 2.24 4.25
CA ALA A 431 -1.21 3.66 4.28
C ALA A 431 -1.10 4.17 5.72
N VAL A 432 -1.93 3.59 6.59
CA VAL A 432 -2.03 3.87 8.01
C VAL A 432 -1.09 3.00 8.86
N LEU A 433 -1.06 1.69 8.62
CA LEU A 433 -0.38 0.72 9.51
C LEU A 433 1.02 0.31 9.06
N GLY A 434 1.38 0.46 7.79
CA GLY A 434 2.54 -0.19 7.17
C GLY A 434 3.86 0.03 7.90
N ASN A 435 4.09 1.24 8.45
CA ASN A 435 5.29 1.57 9.22
C ASN A 435 5.36 0.96 10.63
N ILE A 436 4.28 0.35 11.13
CA ILE A 436 4.29 -0.41 12.40
C ILE A 436 4.18 -1.92 12.19
N LEU A 437 3.96 -2.39 10.97
CA LEU A 437 3.90 -3.82 10.65
C LEU A 437 5.32 -4.37 10.40
N THR A 438 5.60 -5.56 10.93
CA THR A 438 6.85 -6.30 10.71
C THR A 438 6.54 -7.78 10.50
N THR A 439 7.44 -8.57 9.90
CA THR A 439 7.34 -10.06 9.90
C THR A 439 8.05 -10.72 11.08
N ARG A 440 8.83 -9.93 11.81
CA ARG A 440 9.69 -10.36 12.91
C ARG A 440 9.44 -9.50 14.13
N ASP A 441 9.44 -10.14 15.29
CA ASP A 441 9.47 -9.44 16.58
C ASP A 441 10.90 -8.96 16.88
N ASP A 442 11.02 -7.82 17.56
CA ASP A 442 12.28 -7.31 18.10
C ASP A 442 12.29 -7.35 19.64
N THR A 443 11.21 -7.79 20.30
CA THR A 443 11.10 -7.91 21.76
C THR A 443 10.57 -9.29 22.13
N PHE A 444 11.26 -9.97 23.06
CA PHE A 444 11.02 -11.36 23.41
C PHE A 444 10.94 -11.52 24.93
N THR A 445 9.99 -12.32 25.40
CA THR A 445 9.95 -12.79 26.80
C THR A 445 10.55 -14.18 26.84
N ILE A 446 11.69 -14.32 27.49
CA ILE A 446 12.42 -15.59 27.66
C ILE A 446 12.20 -16.07 29.09
N ARG A 447 11.58 -17.24 29.24
CA ARG A 447 11.53 -17.97 30.51
C ARG A 447 12.61 -19.03 30.54
N ALA A 448 13.36 -19.12 31.63
CA ALA A 448 14.40 -20.11 31.83
C ALA A 448 14.23 -20.82 33.18
N TYR A 449 14.77 -22.04 33.24
CA TYR A 449 14.64 -22.95 34.37
C TYR A 449 16.00 -23.62 34.65
N GLY A 450 16.32 -23.79 35.92
CA GLY A 450 17.50 -24.54 36.36
C GLY A 450 17.19 -25.43 37.56
N GLU A 451 17.73 -26.65 37.55
CA GLU A 451 17.75 -27.57 38.68
C GLU A 451 19.19 -27.77 39.16
N LEU A 452 19.37 -27.90 40.47
CA LEU A 452 20.58 -28.45 41.07
C LEU A 452 20.29 -29.89 41.51
N THR A 453 21.10 -30.85 41.06
CA THR A 453 21.00 -32.26 41.47
C THR A 453 22.20 -32.69 42.30
N ASN A 454 22.01 -33.71 43.14
CA ASN A 454 23.10 -34.40 43.84
C ASN A 454 23.73 -35.50 42.96
N ARG A 455 24.73 -36.24 43.49
CA ARG A 455 25.42 -37.30 42.74
C ARG A 455 24.54 -38.50 42.39
N GLU A 456 23.46 -38.72 43.14
CA GLU A 456 22.47 -39.76 42.89
C GLU A 456 21.33 -39.30 41.95
N GLY A 457 21.38 -38.06 41.44
CA GLY A 457 20.38 -37.48 40.53
C GLY A 457 19.15 -36.87 41.22
N VAL A 458 19.14 -36.78 42.55
CA VAL A 458 18.05 -36.16 43.32
C VAL A 458 18.12 -34.64 43.21
N VAL A 459 17.01 -34.01 42.81
CA VAL A 459 16.88 -32.55 42.72
C VAL A 459 16.89 -31.93 44.13
N LEU A 460 17.86 -31.06 44.38
CA LEU A 460 18.06 -30.33 45.64
C LEU A 460 17.40 -28.95 45.63
N SER A 461 17.41 -28.25 44.49
CA SER A 461 16.79 -26.94 44.35
C SER A 461 16.38 -26.66 42.90
N ARG A 462 15.48 -25.69 42.75
CA ARG A 462 14.89 -25.25 41.48
C ARG A 462 14.85 -23.72 41.44
N ALA A 463 15.10 -23.15 40.27
CA ALA A 463 14.95 -21.72 40.04
C ALA A 463 14.34 -21.46 38.66
N TRP A 464 13.43 -20.50 38.59
CA TRP A 464 12.81 -20.02 37.36
C TRP A 464 13.02 -18.53 37.24
N CYS A 465 13.29 -18.04 36.04
CA CYS A 465 13.39 -16.61 35.77
C CYS A 465 12.75 -16.24 34.43
N GLU A 466 12.35 -14.97 34.33
CA GLU A 466 11.79 -14.36 33.13
C GLU A 466 12.60 -13.11 32.80
N ALA A 467 13.08 -13.03 31.57
CA ALA A 467 13.79 -11.89 31.02
C ALA A 467 13.03 -11.35 29.80
N VAL A 468 12.73 -10.04 29.79
CA VAL A 468 12.31 -9.37 28.56
C VAL A 468 13.55 -8.81 27.89
N VAL A 469 13.85 -9.29 26.69
CA VAL A 469 15.00 -8.85 25.89
C VAL A 469 14.52 -8.16 24.63
N GLN A 470 15.21 -7.08 24.24
CA GLN A 470 14.90 -6.32 23.03
C GLN A 470 16.14 -6.19 22.15
N ARG A 471 15.98 -6.52 20.87
CA ARG A 471 16.99 -6.29 19.83
C ARG A 471 17.06 -4.79 19.52
N GLY A 472 18.23 -4.20 19.74
CA GLY A 472 18.49 -2.79 19.51
C GLY A 472 18.86 -2.47 18.05
N ILE A 473 18.98 -1.17 17.79
CA ILE A 473 19.46 -0.63 16.51
C ILE A 473 20.94 -0.98 16.26
N ASN A 474 21.76 -0.99 17.31
CA ASN A 474 23.22 -1.13 17.16
C ASN A 474 23.68 -2.57 16.91
N TYR A 475 24.75 -2.71 16.14
CA TYR A 475 25.51 -3.96 16.01
C TYR A 475 26.16 -4.36 17.37
N VAL A 476 26.54 -5.62 17.52
CA VAL A 476 27.22 -6.12 18.74
C VAL A 476 28.61 -5.49 18.86
N ASP A 477 29.35 -5.46 17.75
CA ASP A 477 30.63 -4.76 17.61
C ASP A 477 30.38 -3.38 16.98
N PRO A 478 30.72 -2.26 17.67
CA PRO A 478 30.42 -0.91 17.23
C PRO A 478 31.30 -0.40 16.08
N VAL A 479 32.25 -1.21 15.57
CA VAL A 479 33.01 -0.87 14.35
C VAL A 479 32.09 -0.69 13.13
N ASP A 480 31.01 -1.47 13.04
CA ASP A 480 30.00 -1.32 11.98
C ASP A 480 28.89 -0.36 12.41
N SER A 481 28.71 0.71 11.64
CA SER A 481 27.58 1.63 11.81
C SER A 481 26.23 0.93 11.60
N PRO A 482 25.15 1.31 12.31
CA PRO A 482 23.84 0.65 12.19
C PRO A 482 23.23 0.61 10.79
N GLU A 483 23.54 1.62 9.96
CA GLU A 483 23.12 1.74 8.56
C GLU A 483 23.90 0.82 7.60
N THR A 484 25.00 0.19 8.02
CA THR A 484 25.76 -0.75 7.19
C THR A 484 24.91 -1.99 6.92
N PRO A 485 24.49 -2.25 5.66
CA PRO A 485 23.65 -3.38 5.34
C PRO A 485 24.49 -4.67 5.29
N VAL A 486 23.88 -5.83 5.58
CA VAL A 486 24.56 -7.13 5.47
C VAL A 486 24.89 -7.46 4.01
N LYS A 487 23.96 -7.14 3.10
CA LYS A 487 24.09 -7.36 1.65
C LYS A 487 23.85 -6.07 0.88
N LYS A 488 24.50 -5.94 -0.27
CA LYS A 488 24.25 -4.87 -1.26
C LYS A 488 23.91 -5.49 -2.60
N ILE A 489 23.02 -4.86 -3.36
CA ILE A 489 22.75 -5.24 -4.75
C ILE A 489 23.85 -4.63 -5.62
N ASN A 490 24.54 -5.46 -6.38
CA ASN A 490 25.40 -5.02 -7.46
C ASN A 490 24.52 -4.52 -8.61
N MET A 491 24.44 -3.20 -8.78
CA MET A 491 23.57 -2.55 -9.77
C MET A 491 23.88 -2.89 -11.23
N LYS A 492 25.00 -3.58 -11.53
CA LYS A 492 25.35 -4.04 -12.89
C LYS A 492 24.90 -5.48 -13.15
N SER A 493 25.03 -6.36 -12.16
CA SER A 493 24.72 -7.81 -12.32
C SER A 493 23.38 -8.22 -11.70
N GLY A 494 22.79 -7.39 -10.85
CA GLY A 494 21.63 -7.72 -10.01
C GLY A 494 21.97 -8.66 -8.84
N ALA A 495 23.22 -9.09 -8.68
CA ALA A 495 23.62 -10.01 -7.64
C ALA A 495 23.59 -9.38 -6.24
N LEU A 496 23.24 -10.16 -5.22
CA LEU A 496 23.40 -9.79 -3.81
C LEU A 496 24.82 -10.16 -3.35
N GLU A 497 25.61 -9.14 -3.02
CA GLU A 497 26.98 -9.26 -2.53
C GLU A 497 27.02 -9.00 -1.02
N GLU A 498 27.77 -9.82 -0.27
CA GLU A 498 28.00 -9.62 1.17
C GLU A 498 28.85 -8.36 1.40
N THR A 499 28.64 -7.66 2.52
CA THR A 499 29.47 -6.53 2.92
C THR A 499 30.59 -6.93 3.89
N GLU A 500 31.57 -6.05 4.06
CA GLU A 500 32.68 -6.23 4.99
C GLU A 500 32.31 -5.90 6.45
N LEU A 501 31.20 -6.47 6.95
CA LEU A 501 30.92 -6.50 8.39
C LEU A 501 32.04 -7.23 9.14
N SER A 502 32.27 -6.82 10.39
CA SER A 502 33.21 -7.46 11.30
C SER A 502 32.86 -8.93 11.55
N ALA A 503 33.86 -9.75 11.90
CA ALA A 503 33.63 -11.18 12.18
C ALA A 503 32.62 -11.40 13.33
N VAL A 504 32.60 -10.49 14.31
CA VAL A 504 31.64 -10.51 15.42
C VAL A 504 30.23 -10.21 14.90
N ASN A 505 30.07 -9.20 14.05
CA ASN A 505 28.77 -8.81 13.51
C ASN A 505 28.22 -9.81 12.48
N LYS A 506 29.09 -10.51 11.74
CA LYS A 506 28.72 -11.66 10.90
C LYS A 506 28.21 -12.85 11.73
N ALA A 507 28.74 -13.06 12.94
CA ALA A 507 28.32 -14.15 13.81
C ALA A 507 27.07 -13.83 14.66
N PHE A 508 26.96 -12.61 15.19
CA PHE A 508 25.95 -12.25 16.20
C PHE A 508 24.96 -11.14 15.79
N GLY A 509 25.26 -10.37 14.75
CA GLY A 509 24.37 -9.32 14.25
C GLY A 509 24.14 -8.16 15.23
N ARG A 510 22.87 -7.85 15.51
CA ARG A 510 22.48 -6.69 16.34
C ARG A 510 22.47 -7.03 17.82
N LYS A 511 22.88 -6.08 18.65
CA LYS A 511 22.92 -6.20 20.10
C LYS A 511 21.51 -6.34 20.68
N PHE A 512 21.35 -7.28 21.61
CA PHE A 512 20.16 -7.37 22.46
C PHE A 512 20.42 -6.71 23.81
N ASN A 513 19.43 -5.99 24.31
CA ASN A 513 19.42 -5.36 25.63
C ASN A 513 18.41 -6.08 26.51
N ILE A 514 18.76 -6.36 27.77
CA ILE A 514 17.80 -6.85 28.77
C ILE A 514 17.00 -5.63 29.24
N VAL A 515 15.69 -5.64 28.95
CA VAL A 515 14.74 -4.57 29.33
C VAL A 515 14.24 -4.77 30.76
N SER A 516 13.98 -6.03 31.13
CA SER A 516 13.67 -6.41 32.50
C SER A 516 14.09 -7.85 32.78
N PHE A 517 14.31 -8.16 34.06
CA PHE A 517 14.59 -9.49 34.57
C PHE A 517 13.89 -9.68 35.91
N ARG A 518 13.28 -10.83 36.14
CA ARG A 518 12.69 -11.23 37.42
C ARG A 518 12.84 -12.71 37.67
N TRP A 519 12.93 -13.09 38.94
CA TRP A 519 12.71 -14.47 39.37
C TRP A 519 11.19 -14.76 39.37
N LEU A 520 10.82 -16.00 39.05
CA LEU A 520 9.44 -16.49 39.10
C LEU A 520 9.27 -17.43 40.29
N SER A 521 8.09 -17.44 40.90
CA SER A 521 7.69 -18.53 41.79
C SER A 521 7.23 -19.76 40.98
N PRO A 522 7.19 -20.97 41.57
CA PRO A 522 6.72 -22.18 40.88
C PRO A 522 5.29 -22.06 40.31
N GLU A 523 4.46 -21.20 40.89
CA GLU A 523 3.06 -21.00 40.54
C GLU A 523 2.85 -20.06 39.33
N GLU A 524 3.90 -19.38 38.85
CA GLU A 524 3.83 -18.42 37.73
C GLU A 524 4.20 -19.01 36.36
N VAL A 525 4.64 -20.28 36.34
CA VAL A 525 5.36 -20.92 35.22
C VAL A 525 4.42 -21.46 34.16
#